data_AF-A0A2Z4BWG9-F1
#
_entry.id   AF-A0A2Z4BWG9-F1
#
_cell.length_a   1.000
_cell.length_b   1.000
_cell.length_c   1.000
_cell.angle_alpha   90.00
_cell.angle_beta   90.00
_cell.angle_gamma   90.00
#
_symmetry.space_group_name_H-M   'P 1'
#
loop_
_entity.id
_entity.type
_entity.pdbx_description
1 polymer ?
#
loop_
_entity_poly.entity_id
_entity_poly.type
_entity_poly.pdbx_seq_one_letter_code
_entity_poly.pdbx_strand_id
1 'polypeptide(L)'
;QDLVDCCRLCHGCQGGLMTLAYRCIFMDGGINSEFDYPYIARDSVCKYNRNMAVATVTGYAKIASGNESALMNAVALVGPVAVGIDAGHPSFQHYRSGVYYEPHC
;
A
#
# COMPACT_ATOMS: atom_id res chain seq x y z
N GLN A 1 7.69 -8.16 -2.78
CA GLN A 1 7.00 -8.97 -3.83
C GLN A 1 5.75 -9.70 -3.31
N ASP A 2 5.79 -10.21 -2.08
CA ASP A 2 4.74 -11.03 -1.45
C ASP A 2 3.29 -10.61 -1.82
N LEU A 3 2.91 -9.36 -1.57
CA LEU A 3 1.57 -8.86 -1.90
C LEU A 3 1.20 -8.93 -3.39
N VAL A 4 2.16 -8.74 -4.30
CA VAL A 4 1.92 -8.81 -5.75
C VAL A 4 1.53 -10.23 -6.16
N ASP A 5 2.23 -11.23 -5.63
CA ASP A 5 2.02 -12.63 -6.01
C ASP A 5 0.91 -13.32 -5.20
N CYS A 6 0.73 -12.93 -3.93
CA CYS A 6 -0.06 -13.69 -2.95
C CYS A 6 -1.40 -13.04 -2.59
N CYS A 7 -1.57 -11.72 -2.78
CA CYS A 7 -2.85 -11.05 -2.49
C CYS A 7 -3.94 -11.52 -3.47
N ARG A 8 -4.72 -12.54 -3.09
CA ARG A 8 -5.80 -13.10 -3.92
C ARG A 8 -6.95 -12.13 -4.19
N LEU A 9 -7.03 -11.04 -3.42
CA LEU A 9 -8.02 -9.97 -3.61
C LEU A 9 -7.47 -8.82 -4.47
N CYS A 10 -6.19 -8.87 -4.86
CA CYS A 10 -5.53 -7.90 -5.72
C CYS A 10 -5.35 -8.49 -7.13
N HIS A 11 -4.82 -7.68 -8.06
CA HIS A 11 -4.56 -8.08 -9.43
C HIS A 11 -3.06 -7.99 -9.79
N GLY A 12 -2.18 -8.19 -8.81
CA GLY A 12 -0.74 -8.15 -9.00
C GLY A 12 -0.27 -6.86 -9.68
N CYS A 13 0.48 -7.00 -10.77
CA CYS A 13 0.98 -5.88 -11.57
C CYS A 13 -0.11 -5.06 -12.28
N GLN A 14 -1.36 -5.55 -12.35
CA GLN A 14 -2.50 -4.81 -12.92
C GLN A 14 -3.21 -3.92 -11.90
N GLY A 15 -2.75 -3.93 -10.64
CA GLY A 15 -3.18 -3.01 -9.60
C GLY A 15 -3.89 -3.68 -8.42
N GLY A 16 -4.26 -2.84 -7.45
CA GLY A 16 -4.90 -3.28 -6.22
C GLY A 16 -5.15 -2.10 -5.28
N LEU A 17 -5.80 -2.38 -4.14
CA LEU A 17 -6.06 -1.38 -3.10
C LEU A 17 -5.37 -1.78 -1.80
N MET A 18 -4.84 -0.79 -1.08
CA MET A 18 -4.11 -1.01 0.19
C MET A 18 -4.97 -1.73 1.24
N THR A 19 -6.27 -1.45 1.27
CA THR A 19 -7.20 -2.14 2.19
C THR A 19 -7.38 -3.63 1.88
N LEU A 20 -7.29 -4.03 0.61
CA LEU A 20 -7.32 -5.44 0.19
C LEU A 20 -6.00 -6.13 0.51
N ALA A 21 -4.88 -5.41 0.37
CA ALA A 21 -3.56 -5.91 0.79
C ALA A 21 -3.52 -6.17 2.30
N TYR A 22 -3.98 -5.23 3.13
CA TYR A 22 -4.08 -5.44 4.59
C TYR A 22 -4.96 -6.64 4.94
N ARG A 23 -6.08 -6.83 4.23
CA ARG A 23 -6.95 -7.99 4.41
C ARG A 23 -6.24 -9.29 4.03
N CYS A 24 -5.45 -9.32 2.97
CA CYS A 24 -4.68 -10.51 2.61
C CYS A 24 -3.62 -10.84 3.66
N ILE A 25 -2.84 -9.86 4.13
CA ILE A 25 -1.86 -10.08 5.22
C ILE A 25 -2.54 -10.67 6.47
N PHE A 26 -3.72 -10.15 6.82
CA PHE A 26 -4.51 -10.69 7.93
C PHE A 26 -4.91 -12.16 7.69
N MET A 27 -5.41 -12.49 6.49
CA MET A 27 -5.85 -13.85 6.15
C MET A 27 -4.70 -14.85 6.02
N ASP A 28 -3.57 -14.42 5.46
CA ASP A 28 -2.37 -15.24 5.26
C ASP A 28 -1.60 -15.46 6.57
N GLY A 29 -1.88 -14.64 7.58
CA GLY A 29 -1.27 -14.72 8.91
C GLY A 29 0.10 -14.06 8.97
N GLY A 30 0.41 -13.17 8.04
CA GLY A 30 1.61 -12.34 8.03
C GLY A 30 2.09 -11.96 6.64
N ILE A 31 3.25 -11.31 6.59
CA ILE A 31 3.96 -10.92 5.36
C ILE A 31 5.45 -11.23 5.51
N ASN A 32 6.11 -11.69 4.43
CA ASN A 32 7.54 -11.94 4.40
C ASN A 32 8.35 -10.65 4.24
N SER A 33 9.63 -10.70 4.64
CA SER A 33 10.55 -9.58 4.49
C SER A 33 10.97 -9.37 3.03
N GLU A 34 11.46 -8.17 2.70
CA GLU A 34 12.06 -7.92 1.38
C GLU A 34 13.32 -8.76 1.14
N PHE A 35 14.06 -9.11 2.20
CA PHE A 35 15.25 -9.96 2.09
C PHE A 35 14.88 -11.40 1.67
N ASP A 36 13.83 -11.95 2.27
CA ASP A 36 13.39 -13.32 2.04
C ASP A 36 12.49 -13.46 0.81
N TYR A 37 11.77 -12.40 0.44
CA TYR A 37 10.90 -12.35 -0.73
C TYR A 37 11.11 -11.08 -1.57
N PRO A 38 12.25 -10.96 -2.28
CA PRO A 38 12.65 -9.76 -3.00
C PRO A 38 11.69 -9.36 -4.13
N TYR A 39 11.56 -8.06 -4.36
CA TYR A 39 10.80 -7.49 -5.47
C TYR A 39 11.42 -7.79 -6.84
N ILE A 40 10.60 -8.27 -7.78
CA ILE A 40 11.04 -8.65 -9.14
C ILE A 40 10.26 -7.95 -10.26
N ALA A 41 9.39 -6.99 -9.92
CA ALA A 41 8.67 -6.15 -10.89
C ALA A 41 7.85 -6.90 -11.96
N ARG A 42 7.31 -8.08 -11.62
CA ARG A 42 6.39 -8.86 -12.47
C ARG A 42 5.53 -9.77 -11.61
N ASP A 43 4.42 -10.23 -12.17
CA ASP A 43 3.63 -11.30 -11.57
C ASP A 43 4.42 -12.61 -11.54
N SER A 44 4.32 -13.34 -10.44
CA SER A 44 4.92 -14.66 -10.24
C SER A 44 3.97 -15.53 -9.41
N VAL A 45 4.31 -16.82 -9.30
CA VAL A 45 3.62 -17.73 -8.37
C VAL A 45 3.90 -17.27 -6.94
N CYS A 46 2.86 -17.25 -6.10
CA CYS A 46 2.96 -16.98 -4.67
C CYS A 46 3.91 -17.95 -3.97
N LYS A 47 4.90 -17.41 -3.26
CA LYS A 47 5.92 -18.16 -2.49
C LYS A 47 5.89 -17.83 -1.00
N TYR A 48 4.79 -17.26 -0.52
CA TYR A 48 4.65 -16.89 0.90
C TYR A 48 4.99 -18.08 1.81
N ASN A 49 5.86 -17.83 2.78
CA ASN A 49 6.23 -18.80 3.79
C ASN A 49 5.89 -18.26 5.18
N ARG A 50 4.89 -18.86 5.82
CA ARG A 50 4.40 -18.46 7.15
C ARG A 50 5.51 -18.45 8.22
N ASN A 51 6.49 -19.35 8.13
CA ASN A 51 7.59 -19.43 9.10
C ASN A 51 8.60 -18.28 8.96
N MET A 52 8.54 -17.53 7.86
CA MET A 52 9.40 -16.37 7.56
C MET A 52 8.61 -15.06 7.64
N ALA A 53 7.40 -15.08 8.23
CA ALA A 53 6.61 -13.87 8.39
C ALA A 53 7.30 -12.93 9.39
N VAL A 54 7.49 -11.68 9.00
CA VAL A 54 8.15 -10.65 9.83
C VAL A 54 7.19 -9.64 10.41
N ALA A 55 5.97 -9.56 9.89
CA ALA A 55 4.91 -8.72 10.41
C ALA A 55 3.55 -9.36 10.18
N THR A 56 2.58 -8.99 11.01
CA THR A 56 1.17 -9.35 10.86
C THR A 56 0.31 -8.09 10.90
N VAL A 57 -0.90 -8.20 10.34
CA VAL A 57 -1.92 -7.15 10.42
C VAL A 57 -3.09 -7.74 11.20
N THR A 58 -3.59 -7.02 12.20
CA THR A 58 -4.75 -7.41 13.01
C THR A 58 -6.03 -6.70 12.59
N GLY A 59 -5.91 -5.62 11.82
CA GLY A 59 -7.03 -4.85 11.28
C GLY A 59 -6.57 -3.58 10.57
N TYR A 60 -7.52 -2.82 10.02
CA TYR A 60 -7.28 -1.50 9.46
C TYR A 60 -8.48 -0.59 9.74
N ALA A 61 -8.23 0.72 9.79
CA ALA A 61 -9.28 1.74 9.84
C ALA A 61 -9.30 2.52 8.52
N LYS A 62 -10.45 3.11 8.19
CA LYS A 62 -10.58 4.02 7.05
C LYS A 62 -10.89 5.41 7.58
N ILE A 63 -10.20 6.41 7.04
CA ILE A 63 -10.50 7.82 7.28
C ILE A 63 -11.63 8.20 6.32
N ALA A 64 -12.56 9.03 6.81
CA ALA A 64 -13.65 9.54 5.97
C ALA A 64 -13.08 10.28 4.76
N SER A 65 -13.65 10.01 3.58
CA SER A 65 -13.21 10.62 2.32
C SER A 65 -13.28 12.14 2.41
N GLY A 66 -12.23 12.82 1.94
CA GLY A 66 -12.12 14.29 1.94
C GLY A 66 -11.89 14.94 3.30
N ASN A 67 -11.73 14.18 4.39
CA ASN A 67 -11.53 14.75 5.72
C ASN A 67 -10.04 14.91 6.07
N GLU A 68 -9.43 15.99 5.60
CA GLU A 68 -8.01 16.29 5.82
C GLU A 68 -7.67 16.54 7.31
N SER A 69 -8.60 17.08 8.10
CA SER A 69 -8.39 17.24 9.55
C SER A 69 -8.29 15.88 10.27
N ALA A 70 -9.12 14.92 9.88
CA ALA A 70 -9.02 13.55 10.40
C ALA A 70 -7.74 12.85 9.92
N LEU A 71 -7.32 13.09 8.67
CA LEU A 71 -6.04 12.60 8.15
C LEU A 71 -4.85 13.17 8.93
N MET A 72 -4.82 14.49 9.17
CA MET A 72 -3.80 15.15 9.98
C MET A 72 -3.71 14.52 11.37
N ASN A 73 -4.85 14.31 12.04
CA ASN A 73 -4.88 13.68 13.36
C ASN A 73 -4.39 12.22 13.32
N ALA A 74 -4.77 11.44 12.29
CA ALA A 74 -4.29 10.07 12.14
C ALA A 74 -2.78 10.01 11.94
N VAL A 75 -2.22 10.91 11.11
CA VAL A 75 -0.77 11.02 10.90
C VAL A 75 -0.05 11.37 12.22
N ALA A 76 -0.58 12.32 12.98
CA ALA A 76 0.04 12.79 14.22
C ALA A 76 -0.03 11.77 15.36
N LEU A 77 -1.15 11.03 15.48
CA LEU A 77 -1.44 10.20 16.65
C LEU A 77 -1.20 8.70 16.42
N VAL A 78 -1.27 8.23 15.18
CA VAL A 78 -1.14 6.80 14.84
C VAL A 78 0.17 6.54 14.08
N GLY A 79 0.50 7.41 13.12
CA GLY A 79 1.71 7.31 12.30
C GLY A 79 1.42 7.33 10.79
N PRO A 80 2.32 6.81 9.95
CA PRO A 80 2.15 6.85 8.50
C PRO A 80 0.82 6.23 8.02
N VAL A 81 0.15 6.92 7.09
CA VAL A 81 -1.16 6.51 6.55
C VAL A 81 -1.03 6.27 5.04
N ALA A 82 -1.55 5.14 4.57
CA ALA A 82 -1.65 4.87 3.14
C ALA A 82 -2.78 5.68 2.48
N VAL A 83 -2.46 6.40 1.39
CA VAL A 83 -3.39 7.25 0.64
C VAL A 83 -3.30 6.96 -0.86
N GLY A 84 -4.34 7.30 -1.61
CA GLY A 84 -4.30 7.38 -3.08
C GLY A 84 -4.37 8.84 -3.52
N ILE A 85 -3.67 9.19 -4.58
CA ILE A 85 -3.64 10.52 -5.19
C ILE A 85 -3.83 10.38 -6.71
N ASP A 86 -4.30 11.43 -7.39
CA ASP A 86 -4.19 11.52 -8.84
C ASP A 86 -2.76 11.92 -9.21
N ALA A 87 -2.04 10.98 -9.83
CA ALA A 87 -0.67 11.15 -10.31
C ALA A 87 -0.59 11.11 -11.85
N GLY A 88 -1.72 11.23 -12.55
CA GLY A 88 -1.78 11.16 -14.01
C GLY A 88 -1.24 12.39 -14.74
N HIS A 89 -0.97 13.48 -14.01
CA HIS A 89 -0.56 14.75 -14.60
C HIS A 89 0.96 14.82 -14.86
N PRO A 90 1.40 15.37 -16.00
CA PRO A 90 2.83 15.58 -16.29
C PRO A 90 3.54 16.46 -15.25
N SER A 91 2.80 17.40 -14.64
CA SER A 91 3.29 18.25 -13.54
C SER A 91 3.71 17.42 -12.33
N PHE A 92 2.97 16.34 -12.00
CA PHE A 92 3.36 15.40 -10.95
C PHE A 92 4.57 14.56 -11.36
N GLN A 93 4.56 14.00 -12.59
CA GLN A 93 5.65 13.16 -13.10
C GLN A 93 7.01 13.88 -13.08
N HIS A 94 7.02 15.20 -13.28
CA HIS A 94 8.22 16.03 -13.34
C HIS A 94 8.43 16.92 -12.11
N TYR A 95 7.64 16.76 -11.05
CA TYR A 95 7.81 17.49 -9.80
C TYR A 95 9.21 17.28 -9.20
N ARG A 96 9.80 18.33 -8.62
CA ARG A 96 11.18 18.30 -8.08
C ARG A 96 11.32 18.88 -6.67
N SER A 97 10.61 19.96 -6.38
CA SER A 97 10.68 20.65 -5.08
C SER A 97 9.52 21.64 -4.92
N GLY A 98 9.28 22.11 -3.68
CA GLY A 98 8.23 23.06 -3.35
C GLY A 98 7.04 22.43 -2.65
N VAL A 99 5.88 23.04 -2.78
CA VAL A 99 4.59 22.45 -2.41
C VAL A 99 3.84 22.22 -3.72
N TYR A 100 3.56 20.95 -4.03
CA TYR A 100 2.88 20.58 -5.27
C TYR A 100 1.41 21.00 -5.24
N TYR A 101 0.93 21.62 -6.31
CA TYR A 101 -0.47 21.95 -6.54
C TYR A 101 -0.76 21.89 -8.04
N GLU A 102 -1.78 21.12 -8.44
CA GLU A 102 -2.22 20.95 -9.82
C GLU A 102 -3.72 21.31 -9.90
N PRO A 103 -4.09 22.40 -10.60
CA PRO A 103 -5.49 22.83 -10.73
C PRO A 103 -6.43 21.80 -11.36
N HIS A 104 -5.90 20.84 -12.12
CA HIS A 104 -6.67 19.79 -12.79
C HIS A 104 -6.60 18.42 -12.08
N CYS A 105 -6.09 18.41 -10.84
CA CYS A 105 -6.00 17.22 -10.00
C CYS A 105 -7.37 16.71 -9.52
#